data_AF-A0AAJ6HE41-F1
#
_entry.id   AF-A0AAJ6HE41-F1
#
_cell.length_a   1.000
_cell.length_b   1.000
_cell.length_c   1.000
_cell.angle_alpha   90.00
_cell.angle_beta   90.00
_cell.angle_gamma   90.00
#
_symmetry.space_group_name_H-M   'P 1'
#
loop_
_entity.id
_entity.type
_entity.pdbx_description
1 polymer ?
#
loop_
_entity_poly.entity_id
_entity_poly.type
_entity_poly.pdbx_seq_one_letter_code
_entity_poly.pdbx_strand_id
1 'polypeptide(L)'
;MTIKKTPKKTDALTLRLDPRVKFLIELLSRVGHQSITGVIESAVSRLAHDRRVVMASSELSLAYASERIWSPVESDRVVNMAMFTPTLLNHEEGCIRSVLEGASHIFFTIYEVRNKADADYRSHAFERMGGAFQQNENGQIVFVTPKRNTIKLAWGLIKERAAELADKGFCADLSAEEVESYIGKPLSSVSPDIKIPGEIFRDDDGIGYMGAEREPDDLIESLGIKR
;
A
#
# COMPACT_ATOMS: atom_id res chain seq x y z
N MET A 1 -35.22 -7.23 -15.82
CA MET A 1 -34.09 -6.34 -16.13
C MET A 1 -32.80 -7.08 -15.79
N THR A 2 -32.10 -7.61 -16.77
CA THR A 2 -30.84 -8.34 -16.58
C THR A 2 -29.70 -7.34 -16.43
N ILE A 3 -29.14 -7.25 -15.23
CA ILE A 3 -27.96 -6.42 -14.96
C ILE A 3 -26.81 -6.97 -15.82
N LYS A 4 -26.41 -6.23 -16.86
CA LYS A 4 -25.18 -6.53 -17.60
C LYS A 4 -24.01 -6.36 -16.64
N LYS A 5 -23.41 -7.46 -16.17
CA LYS A 5 -22.11 -7.44 -15.48
C LYS A 5 -21.12 -6.78 -16.44
N THR A 6 -20.58 -5.64 -16.04
CA THR A 6 -19.48 -4.99 -16.74
C THR A 6 -18.33 -6.00 -16.84
N PRO A 7 -17.78 -6.26 -18.04
CA PRO A 7 -16.70 -7.22 -18.18
C PRO A 7 -15.52 -6.78 -17.30
N LYS A 8 -15.08 -7.66 -16.42
CA LYS A 8 -13.90 -7.45 -15.58
C LYS A 8 -12.71 -7.24 -16.52
N LYS A 9 -11.89 -6.20 -16.30
CA LYS A 9 -10.65 -6.03 -17.06
C LYS A 9 -9.79 -7.28 -16.83
N THR A 10 -9.40 -7.93 -17.91
CA THR A 10 -8.58 -9.15 -17.91
C THR A 10 -7.24 -8.86 -18.56
N ASP A 11 -6.16 -9.31 -17.95
CA ASP A 11 -4.82 -9.28 -18.55
C ASP A 11 -4.47 -10.62 -19.19
N ALA A 12 -3.75 -10.57 -20.31
CA ALA A 12 -3.30 -11.77 -21.00
C ALA A 12 -1.98 -12.29 -20.38
N LEU A 13 -1.91 -13.59 -20.10
CA LEU A 13 -0.73 -14.26 -19.57
C LEU A 13 -0.24 -15.34 -20.56
N THR A 14 1.04 -15.25 -20.96
CA THR A 14 1.69 -16.27 -21.81
C THR A 14 2.66 -17.09 -20.97
N LEU A 15 2.47 -18.42 -20.92
CA LEU A 15 3.28 -19.33 -20.11
C LEU A 15 4.01 -20.35 -21.00
N ARG A 16 5.26 -20.65 -20.66
CA ARG A 16 5.99 -21.81 -21.18
C ARG A 16 5.82 -22.96 -20.18
N LEU A 17 5.26 -24.08 -20.65
CA LEU A 17 4.96 -25.24 -19.82
C LEU A 17 5.60 -26.49 -20.43
N ASP A 18 6.02 -27.40 -19.56
CA ASP A 18 6.36 -28.76 -19.98
C ASP A 18 5.13 -29.44 -20.64
N PRO A 19 5.31 -30.20 -21.74
CA PRO A 19 4.20 -30.83 -22.45
C PRO A 19 3.30 -31.71 -21.56
N ARG A 20 3.88 -32.43 -20.58
CA ARG A 20 3.13 -33.28 -19.66
C ARG A 20 2.27 -32.45 -18.71
N VAL A 21 2.80 -31.32 -18.22
CA VAL A 21 2.05 -30.39 -17.35
C VAL A 21 0.87 -29.79 -18.12
N LYS A 22 1.07 -29.37 -19.37
CA LYS A 22 -0.02 -28.90 -20.23
C LYS A 22 -1.10 -29.96 -20.40
N PHE A 23 -0.72 -31.19 -20.74
CA PHE A 23 -1.66 -32.30 -20.88
C PHE A 23 -2.45 -32.56 -19.59
N LEU A 24 -1.81 -32.50 -18.43
CA LEU A 24 -2.49 -32.65 -17.15
C LEU A 24 -3.53 -31.55 -16.90
N ILE A 25 -3.21 -30.29 -17.21
CA ILE A 25 -4.16 -29.16 -17.08
C ILE A 25 -5.38 -29.37 -18.00
N GLU A 26 -5.16 -29.88 -19.22
CA GLU A 26 -6.24 -30.23 -20.15
C GLU A 26 -7.14 -31.33 -19.60
N LEU A 27 -6.57 -32.37 -18.96
CA LEU A 27 -7.36 -33.42 -18.30
C LEU A 27 -8.16 -32.88 -17.11
N LEU A 28 -7.55 -32.04 -16.28
CA LEU A 28 -8.24 -31.38 -15.16
C LEU A 28 -9.41 -30.49 -15.64
N SER A 29 -9.23 -29.81 -16.76
CA SER A 29 -10.28 -29.02 -17.41
C SER A 29 -11.46 -29.89 -17.84
N ARG A 30 -11.20 -31.06 -18.46
CA ARG A 30 -12.25 -32.01 -18.88
C ARG A 30 -12.99 -32.63 -17.70
N VAL A 31 -12.27 -33.07 -16.67
CA VAL A 31 -12.85 -33.70 -15.47
C VAL A 31 -13.64 -32.68 -14.65
N GLY A 32 -13.13 -31.47 -14.51
CA GLY A 32 -13.79 -30.38 -13.76
C GLY A 32 -14.82 -29.59 -14.55
N HIS A 33 -15.08 -29.94 -15.82
CA HIS A 33 -16.00 -29.23 -16.73
C HIS A 33 -15.80 -27.70 -16.73
N GLN A 34 -14.54 -27.25 -16.72
CA GLN A 34 -14.16 -25.84 -16.65
C GLN A 34 -13.08 -25.52 -17.68
N SER A 35 -12.85 -24.24 -17.98
CA SER A 35 -11.79 -23.84 -18.92
C SER A 35 -10.39 -24.06 -18.31
N ILE A 36 -9.36 -24.15 -19.17
CA ILE A 36 -7.95 -24.17 -18.73
C ILE A 36 -7.65 -22.96 -17.83
N THR A 37 -8.13 -21.77 -18.21
CA THR A 37 -8.04 -20.56 -17.38
C THR A 37 -8.66 -20.78 -16.00
N GLY A 38 -9.87 -21.35 -15.93
CA GLY A 38 -10.54 -21.66 -14.67
C GLY A 38 -9.78 -22.65 -13.78
N VAL A 39 -9.15 -23.66 -14.38
CA VAL A 39 -8.25 -24.58 -13.64
C VAL A 39 -7.09 -23.81 -13.02
N ILE A 40 -6.43 -22.94 -13.80
CA ILE A 40 -5.27 -22.16 -13.36
C ILE A 40 -5.68 -21.18 -12.26
N GLU A 41 -6.74 -20.39 -12.46
CA GLU A 41 -7.26 -19.45 -11.46
C GLU A 41 -7.63 -20.15 -10.15
N SER A 42 -8.29 -21.31 -10.24
CA SER A 42 -8.62 -22.12 -9.07
C SER A 42 -7.38 -22.61 -8.34
N ALA A 43 -6.35 -23.05 -9.07
CA ALA A 43 -5.11 -23.53 -8.49
C ALA A 43 -4.32 -22.40 -7.81
N VAL A 44 -4.19 -21.24 -8.47
CA VAL A 44 -3.54 -20.04 -7.92
C VAL A 44 -4.29 -19.55 -6.68
N SER A 45 -5.62 -19.48 -6.74
CA SER A 45 -6.45 -19.06 -5.61
C SER A 45 -6.25 -19.98 -4.40
N ARG A 46 -6.31 -21.31 -4.58
CA ARG A 46 -6.04 -22.26 -3.48
C ARG A 46 -4.65 -22.07 -2.90
N LEU A 47 -3.63 -22.00 -3.74
CA LEU A 47 -2.25 -21.80 -3.28
C LEU A 47 -2.09 -20.49 -2.50
N ALA A 48 -2.74 -19.40 -2.95
CA ALA A 48 -2.69 -18.11 -2.27
C ALA A 48 -3.41 -18.13 -0.90
N HIS A 49 -4.46 -18.93 -0.74
CA HIS A 49 -5.12 -19.12 0.56
C HIS A 49 -4.27 -19.94 1.52
N ASP A 50 -3.54 -20.93 1.01
CA ASP A 50 -2.70 -21.84 1.81
C ASP A 50 -1.38 -21.19 2.26
N ARG A 51 -0.79 -20.34 1.40
CA ARG A 51 0.47 -19.67 1.69
C ARG A 51 0.28 -18.54 2.70
N ARG A 52 1.17 -18.48 3.68
CA ARG A 52 1.20 -17.46 4.72
C ARG A 52 2.30 -16.44 4.47
N VAL A 53 2.02 -15.18 4.77
CA VAL A 53 2.95 -14.05 4.65
C VAL A 53 2.79 -13.13 5.87
N VAL A 54 3.89 -12.49 6.26
CA VAL A 54 3.87 -11.49 7.34
C VAL A 54 3.40 -10.16 6.76
N MET A 55 2.32 -9.61 7.33
CA MET A 55 1.79 -8.30 7.01
C MET A 55 1.55 -7.51 8.31
N ALA A 56 2.23 -6.36 8.46
CA ALA A 56 2.10 -5.46 9.61
C ALA A 56 2.03 -6.19 10.98
N SER A 57 3.00 -7.09 11.19
CA SER A 57 3.16 -7.92 12.41
C SER A 57 2.16 -9.07 12.60
N SER A 58 1.31 -9.37 11.62
CA SER A 58 0.42 -10.53 11.63
C SER A 58 0.72 -11.49 10.48
N GLU A 59 0.57 -12.79 10.71
CA GLU A 59 0.69 -13.80 9.66
C GLU A 59 -0.66 -14.07 9.00
N LEU A 60 -0.81 -13.66 7.74
CA LEU A 60 -2.06 -13.71 6.98
C LEU A 60 -1.89 -14.55 5.72
N SER A 61 -2.99 -14.94 5.07
CA SER A 61 -2.91 -15.62 3.78
C SER A 61 -2.39 -14.67 2.71
N LEU A 62 -1.65 -15.20 1.74
CA LEU A 62 -1.20 -14.43 0.58
C LEU A 62 -2.39 -13.86 -0.20
N ALA A 63 -3.51 -14.58 -0.26
CA ALA A 63 -4.75 -14.09 -0.86
C ALA A 63 -5.21 -12.77 -0.20
N TYR A 64 -5.33 -12.74 1.13
CA TYR A 64 -5.73 -11.54 1.86
C TYR A 64 -4.72 -10.40 1.69
N ALA A 65 -3.42 -10.69 1.82
CA ALA A 65 -2.38 -9.68 1.63
C ALA A 65 -2.43 -9.10 0.21
N SER A 66 -2.61 -9.95 -0.82
CA SER A 66 -2.69 -9.53 -2.22
C SER A 66 -3.83 -8.55 -2.49
N GLU A 67 -4.99 -8.76 -1.88
CA GLU A 67 -6.15 -7.87 -2.02
C GLU A 67 -5.89 -6.49 -1.41
N ARG A 68 -5.11 -6.43 -0.32
CA ARG A 68 -4.76 -5.18 0.36
C ARG A 68 -3.65 -4.40 -0.35
N ILE A 69 -2.64 -5.09 -0.86
CA ILE A 69 -1.48 -4.44 -1.51
C ILE A 69 -1.76 -4.04 -2.96
N TRP A 70 -2.70 -4.69 -3.63
CA TRP A 70 -2.97 -4.48 -5.05
C TRP A 70 -3.44 -3.06 -5.36
N SER A 71 -2.82 -2.46 -6.37
CA SER A 71 -3.25 -1.22 -7.00
C SER A 71 -2.98 -1.29 -8.51
N PRO A 72 -3.87 -0.71 -9.35
CA PRO A 72 -3.57 -0.54 -10.78
C PRO A 72 -2.40 0.42 -11.02
N VAL A 73 -2.06 1.27 -10.04
CA VAL A 73 -0.88 2.15 -10.09
C VAL A 73 0.31 1.40 -9.52
N GLU A 74 1.35 1.22 -10.34
CA GLU A 74 2.58 0.52 -9.95
C GLU A 74 3.21 1.10 -8.68
N SER A 75 3.35 2.44 -8.61
CA SER A 75 3.96 3.11 -7.46
C SER A 75 3.23 2.78 -6.16
N ASP A 76 1.90 2.78 -6.17
CA ASP A 76 1.11 2.44 -4.98
C ASP A 76 1.29 0.99 -4.57
N ARG A 77 1.34 0.07 -5.53
CA ARG A 77 1.54 -1.36 -5.27
C ARG A 77 2.90 -1.62 -4.62
N VAL A 78 3.97 -1.01 -5.14
CA VAL A 78 5.33 -1.15 -4.57
C VAL A 78 5.41 -0.50 -3.19
N VAL A 79 4.84 0.69 -3.00
CA VAL A 79 4.77 1.36 -1.69
C VAL A 79 4.01 0.51 -0.66
N ASN A 80 2.87 -0.08 -1.06
CA ASN A 80 2.11 -0.97 -0.20
C ASN A 80 2.94 -2.18 0.22
N MET A 81 3.63 -2.82 -0.72
CA MET A 81 4.51 -3.95 -0.38
C MET A 81 5.65 -3.52 0.53
N ALA A 82 6.29 -2.39 0.25
CA ALA A 82 7.41 -1.88 1.05
C ALA A 82 7.02 -1.57 2.50
N MET A 83 5.83 -0.99 2.72
CA MET A 83 5.36 -0.61 4.04
C MET A 83 4.77 -1.77 4.84
N PHE A 84 4.05 -2.68 4.19
CA PHE A 84 3.23 -3.67 4.89
C PHE A 84 3.72 -5.10 4.76
N THR A 85 4.41 -5.45 3.66
CA THR A 85 4.89 -6.82 3.38
C THR A 85 6.30 -6.81 2.76
N PRO A 86 7.31 -6.22 3.41
CA PRO A 86 8.63 -6.02 2.80
C PRO A 86 9.35 -7.32 2.42
N THR A 87 8.95 -8.46 3.00
CA THR A 87 9.48 -9.78 2.67
C THR A 87 9.06 -10.30 1.30
N LEU A 88 8.07 -9.66 0.66
CA LEU A 88 7.60 -10.01 -0.68
C LEU A 88 8.27 -9.20 -1.80
N LEU A 89 9.08 -8.19 -1.44
CA LEU A 89 9.80 -7.39 -2.43
C LEU A 89 10.83 -8.25 -3.16
N ASN A 90 10.88 -8.10 -4.48
CA ASN A 90 12.04 -8.54 -5.24
C ASN A 90 13.21 -7.56 -5.09
N HIS A 91 14.36 -7.85 -5.73
CA HIS A 91 15.56 -7.01 -5.62
C HIS A 91 15.33 -5.57 -6.11
N GLU A 92 14.73 -5.38 -7.28
CA GLU A 92 14.47 -4.05 -7.85
C GLU A 92 13.51 -3.24 -6.96
N GLU A 93 12.44 -3.88 -6.49
CA GLU A 93 11.50 -3.27 -5.55
C GLU A 93 12.14 -2.95 -4.19
N GLY A 94 13.10 -3.78 -3.76
CA GLY A 94 13.95 -3.52 -2.60
C GLY A 94 14.80 -2.26 -2.77
N CYS A 95 15.42 -2.07 -3.94
CA CYS A 95 16.16 -0.84 -4.25
C CYS A 95 15.22 0.38 -4.26
N ILE A 96 14.02 0.26 -4.81
CA ILE A 96 13.01 1.33 -4.76
C ILE A 96 12.67 1.69 -3.31
N ARG A 97 12.46 0.68 -2.46
CA ARG A 97 12.22 0.89 -1.03
C ARG A 97 13.38 1.65 -0.38
N SER A 98 14.63 1.28 -0.66
CA SER A 98 15.81 1.97 -0.11
C SER A 98 15.88 3.43 -0.55
N VAL A 99 15.56 3.75 -1.81
CA VAL A 99 15.49 5.14 -2.29
C VAL A 99 14.41 5.93 -1.56
N LEU A 100 13.24 5.33 -1.35
CA LEU A 100 12.15 5.97 -0.60
C LEU A 100 12.52 6.22 0.86
N GLU A 101 13.21 5.27 1.51
CA GLU A 101 13.66 5.38 2.89
C GLU A 101 14.78 6.43 3.06
N GLY A 102 15.76 6.47 2.15
CA GLY A 102 16.83 7.47 2.15
C GLY A 102 16.31 8.91 2.02
N ALA A 103 15.27 9.10 1.21
CA ALA A 103 14.57 10.38 1.07
C ALA A 103 13.23 10.42 1.84
N SER A 104 13.18 9.83 3.03
CA SER A 104 11.92 9.63 3.77
C SER A 104 11.15 10.92 4.06
N HIS A 105 11.85 12.02 4.38
CA HIS A 105 11.26 13.34 4.63
C HIS A 105 10.51 13.90 3.40
N ILE A 106 10.89 13.48 2.19
CA ILE A 106 10.21 13.86 0.94
C ILE A 106 8.98 12.99 0.72
N PHE A 107 9.13 11.67 0.82
CA PHE A 107 8.12 10.71 0.37
C PHE A 107 7.16 10.21 1.46
N PHE A 108 7.45 10.46 2.72
CA PHE A 108 6.60 10.07 3.84
C PHE A 108 6.32 11.25 4.78
N THR A 109 5.18 11.17 5.46
CA THR A 109 4.88 12.02 6.61
C THR A 109 4.91 11.15 7.85
N ILE A 110 5.71 11.56 8.83
CA ILE A 110 5.87 10.85 10.10
C ILE A 110 5.09 11.61 11.15
N TYR A 111 4.21 10.91 11.86
CA TYR A 111 3.45 11.44 12.96
C TYR A 111 3.82 10.74 14.25
N GLU A 112 4.11 11.48 15.30
CA GLU A 112 4.27 10.93 16.64
C GLU A 112 2.93 10.36 17.13
N VAL A 113 3.00 9.20 17.80
CA VAL A 113 1.85 8.60 18.49
C VAL A 113 2.08 8.75 19.98
N ARG A 114 1.43 9.73 20.60
CA ARG A 114 1.72 10.17 21.97
C ARG A 114 0.91 9.40 23.00
N ASN A 115 -0.30 8.99 22.64
CA ASN A 115 -1.23 8.31 23.53
C ASN A 115 -2.12 7.32 22.74
N LYS A 116 -3.00 6.62 23.46
CA LYS A 116 -3.92 5.66 22.87
C LYS A 116 -4.93 6.31 21.91
N ALA A 117 -5.38 7.53 22.19
CA ALA A 117 -6.31 8.25 21.31
C ALA A 117 -5.67 8.57 19.94
N ASP A 118 -4.39 8.97 19.90
CA ASP A 118 -3.63 9.16 18.66
C ASP A 118 -3.55 7.85 17.87
N ALA A 119 -3.32 6.72 18.55
CA ALA A 119 -3.26 5.40 17.93
C ALA A 119 -4.63 5.00 17.36
N ASP A 120 -5.70 5.12 18.15
CA ASP A 120 -7.06 4.76 17.76
C ASP A 120 -7.56 5.61 16.57
N TYR A 121 -7.23 6.90 16.54
CA TYR A 121 -7.51 7.79 15.41
C TYR A 121 -6.86 7.28 14.10
N ARG A 122 -5.63 6.77 14.20
CA ARG A 122 -4.81 6.35 13.05
C ARG A 122 -5.10 4.92 12.61
N SER A 123 -5.72 4.10 13.45
CA SER A 123 -6.14 2.74 13.12
C SER A 123 -7.02 2.69 11.86
N HIS A 124 -7.89 3.68 11.66
CA HIS A 124 -8.71 3.75 10.44
C HIS A 124 -7.86 3.94 9.17
N ALA A 125 -6.82 4.79 9.22
CA ALA A 125 -5.90 4.97 8.11
C ALA A 125 -5.04 3.72 7.89
N PHE A 126 -4.64 3.03 8.96
CA PHE A 126 -3.92 1.76 8.89
C PHE A 126 -4.75 0.67 8.17
N GLU A 127 -6.02 0.51 8.53
CA GLU A 127 -6.91 -0.48 7.91
C GLU A 127 -7.09 -0.28 6.40
N ARG A 128 -7.00 0.98 5.94
CA ARG A 128 -7.09 1.37 4.53
C ARG A 128 -5.75 1.45 3.81
N MET A 129 -4.66 0.93 4.39
CA MET A 129 -3.31 1.01 3.81
C MET A 129 -2.83 2.46 3.61
N GLY A 130 -3.39 3.41 4.36
CA GLY A 130 -3.03 4.83 4.33
C GLY A 130 -1.79 5.17 5.14
N GLY A 131 -1.33 4.26 6.01
CA GLY A 131 -0.09 4.38 6.75
C GLY A 131 0.18 3.17 7.64
N ALA A 132 1.37 3.12 8.23
CA ALA A 132 1.80 2.01 9.09
C ALA A 132 2.37 2.53 10.40
N PHE A 133 2.11 1.80 11.49
CA PHE A 133 2.82 2.00 12.75
C PHE A 133 4.24 1.43 12.64
N GLN A 134 5.22 2.23 13.00
CA GLN A 134 6.64 1.87 12.99
C GLN A 134 7.30 2.35 14.29
N GLN A 135 8.46 1.79 14.61
CA GLN A 135 9.31 2.30 15.69
C GLN A 135 10.39 3.19 15.07
N ASN A 136 10.57 4.39 15.63
CA ASN A 136 11.70 5.24 15.26
C ASN A 136 12.99 4.78 15.95
N GLU A 137 14.11 5.42 15.64
CA GLU A 137 15.44 5.11 16.22
C GLU A 137 15.47 5.22 17.75
N ASN A 138 14.59 6.05 18.33
CA ASN A 138 14.45 6.26 19.76
C ASN A 138 13.51 5.24 20.43
N GLY A 139 12.98 4.26 19.68
CA GLY A 139 12.02 3.26 20.15
C GLY A 139 10.60 3.77 20.37
N GLN A 140 10.30 5.01 19.97
CA GLN A 140 8.96 5.58 20.04
C GLN A 140 8.11 5.08 18.87
N ILE A 141 6.83 4.83 19.14
CA ILE A 141 5.87 4.47 18.10
C ILE A 141 5.52 5.72 17.30
N VAL A 142 5.72 5.63 15.99
CA VAL A 142 5.33 6.64 15.02
C VAL A 142 4.36 6.04 14.02
N PHE A 143 3.53 6.88 13.42
CA PHE A 143 2.69 6.51 12.30
C PHE A 143 3.22 7.17 11.04
N VAL A 144 3.56 6.35 10.06
CA VAL A 144 4.19 6.79 8.81
C VAL A 144 3.15 6.68 7.69
N THR A 145 2.95 7.75 6.93
CA THR A 145 2.05 7.76 5.77
C THR A 145 2.83 8.07 4.50
N PRO A 146 2.61 7.34 3.39
CA PRO A 146 3.23 7.67 2.12
C PRO A 146 2.55 8.88 1.48
N LYS A 147 3.35 9.81 0.95
CA LYS A 147 2.88 10.92 0.09
C LYS A 147 2.70 10.39 -1.34
N ARG A 148 1.69 9.53 -1.54
CA ARG A 148 1.38 8.83 -2.78
C ARG A 148 1.33 9.76 -3.99
N ASN A 149 0.74 10.95 -3.89
CA ASN A 149 0.74 11.91 -4.99
C ASN A 149 2.16 12.34 -5.40
N THR A 150 3.02 12.61 -4.42
CA THR A 150 4.42 12.97 -4.66
C THR A 150 5.19 11.80 -5.26
N ILE A 151 5.05 10.59 -4.67
CA ILE A 151 5.70 9.37 -5.16
C ILE A 151 5.28 9.07 -6.60
N LYS A 152 3.99 9.20 -6.91
CA LYS A 152 3.45 8.96 -8.25
C LYS A 152 3.99 9.95 -9.27
N LEU A 153 4.11 11.23 -8.92
CA LEU A 153 4.69 12.25 -9.80
C LEU A 153 6.19 12.05 -10.01
N ALA A 154 6.92 11.66 -8.97
CA ALA A 154 8.36 11.40 -9.00
C ALA A 154 8.72 9.96 -9.44
N TRP A 155 7.76 9.13 -9.86
CA TRP A 155 7.97 7.69 -10.00
C TRP A 155 9.08 7.32 -10.99
N GLY A 156 9.22 8.07 -12.10
CA GLY A 156 10.32 7.86 -13.04
C GLY A 156 11.68 8.10 -12.42
N LEU A 157 11.86 9.23 -11.73
CA LEU A 157 13.09 9.58 -11.01
C LEU A 157 13.44 8.55 -9.93
N ILE A 158 12.44 8.07 -9.17
CA ILE A 158 12.64 7.03 -8.14
C ILE A 158 13.15 5.74 -8.79
N LYS A 159 12.58 5.33 -9.93
CA LYS A 159 13.03 4.12 -10.65
C LYS A 159 14.43 4.28 -11.23
N GLU A 160 14.77 5.44 -11.77
CA GLU A 160 16.13 5.73 -12.26
C GLU A 160 17.15 5.62 -11.12
N ARG A 161 16.83 6.23 -9.96
CA ARG A 161 17.70 6.15 -8.78
C ARG A 161 17.80 4.73 -8.22
N ALA A 162 16.71 3.97 -8.23
CA ALA A 162 16.70 2.58 -7.79
C ALA A 162 17.50 1.66 -8.74
N ALA A 163 17.45 1.91 -10.05
CA ALA A 163 18.26 1.20 -11.03
C ALA A 163 19.76 1.52 -10.83
N GLU A 164 20.10 2.78 -10.58
CA GLU A 164 21.48 3.16 -10.23
C GLU A 164 21.97 2.43 -8.96
N LEU A 165 21.13 2.35 -7.93
CA LEU A 165 21.42 1.60 -6.72
C LEU A 165 21.62 0.11 -7.00
N ALA A 166 20.78 -0.48 -7.85
CA ALA A 166 20.89 -1.89 -8.22
C ALA A 166 22.18 -2.20 -8.99
N ASP A 167 22.61 -1.30 -9.88
CA ASP A 167 23.80 -1.48 -10.71
C ASP A 167 25.11 -1.18 -9.96
N LYS A 168 25.14 -0.10 -9.19
CA LYS A 168 26.36 0.41 -8.55
C LYS A 168 26.50 -0.02 -7.09
N GLY A 169 25.43 -0.51 -6.47
CA GLY A 169 25.36 -0.83 -5.04
C GLY A 169 25.31 0.40 -4.11
N PHE A 170 25.37 1.61 -4.66
CA PHE A 170 25.26 2.87 -3.93
C PHE A 170 24.64 3.95 -4.81
N CYS A 171 23.76 4.77 -4.23
CA CYS A 171 23.24 5.98 -4.84
C CYS A 171 23.10 7.07 -3.77
N ALA A 172 23.25 8.34 -4.15
CA ALA A 172 22.94 9.45 -3.26
C ALA A 172 21.43 9.50 -2.98
N ASP A 173 21.05 10.03 -1.81
CA ASP A 173 19.64 10.29 -1.52
C ASP A 173 19.07 11.36 -2.45
N LEU A 174 17.77 11.28 -2.73
CA LEU A 174 17.08 12.31 -3.51
C LEU A 174 16.90 13.56 -2.65
N SER A 175 17.34 14.71 -3.17
CA SER A 175 17.08 16.01 -2.59
C SER A 175 15.71 16.57 -2.99
N ALA A 176 15.17 17.49 -2.19
CA ALA A 176 13.93 18.18 -2.52
C ALA A 176 14.02 18.95 -3.85
N GLU A 177 15.15 19.60 -4.11
CA GLU A 177 15.38 20.37 -5.34
C GLU A 177 15.36 19.48 -6.59
N GLU A 178 16.01 18.31 -6.53
CA GLU A 178 15.97 17.32 -7.62
C GLU A 178 14.54 16.86 -7.91
N VAL A 179 13.78 16.54 -6.86
CA VAL A 179 12.40 16.07 -6.98
C VAL A 179 11.49 17.18 -7.51
N GLU A 180 11.61 18.41 -7.01
CA GLU A 180 10.84 19.57 -7.49
C GLU A 180 11.17 19.91 -8.94
N SER A 181 12.45 19.84 -9.32
CA SER A 181 12.90 20.04 -10.69
C SER A 181 12.29 19.00 -11.63
N TYR A 182 12.27 17.73 -11.22
CA TYR A 182 11.68 16.64 -11.99
C TYR A 182 10.15 16.75 -12.12
N ILE A 183 9.45 17.06 -11.03
CA ILE A 183 7.99 17.20 -11.02
C ILE A 183 7.55 18.51 -11.72
N GLY A 184 8.43 19.52 -11.78
CA GLY A 184 8.18 20.82 -12.39
C GLY A 184 7.35 21.77 -11.53
N LYS A 185 7.24 21.51 -10.22
CA LYS A 185 6.52 22.37 -9.25
C LYS A 185 7.00 22.09 -7.81
N PRO A 186 6.82 23.05 -6.88
CA PRO A 186 7.20 22.87 -5.49
C PRO A 186 6.44 21.72 -4.83
N LEU A 187 7.10 20.99 -3.91
CA LEU A 187 6.49 19.91 -3.13
C LEU A 187 5.31 20.40 -2.29
N SER A 188 5.38 21.65 -1.81
CA SER A 188 4.31 22.33 -1.06
C SER A 188 3.02 22.52 -1.86
N SER A 189 3.09 22.49 -3.19
CA SER A 189 1.93 22.61 -4.08
C SER A 189 1.23 21.27 -4.36
N VAL A 190 1.84 20.15 -3.95
CA VAL A 190 1.26 18.82 -4.12
C VAL A 190 0.23 18.59 -3.01
N SER A 191 -1.00 18.26 -3.39
CA SER A 191 -2.07 17.99 -2.44
C SER A 191 -1.72 16.81 -1.53
N PRO A 192 -1.84 16.96 -0.20
CA PRO A 192 -1.61 15.86 0.73
C PRO A 192 -2.68 14.79 0.56
N ASP A 193 -2.28 13.52 0.65
CA ASP A 193 -3.21 12.38 0.54
C ASP A 193 -4.14 12.28 1.75
N ILE A 194 -3.69 12.74 2.91
CA ILE A 194 -4.45 12.80 4.16
C ILE A 194 -4.45 14.25 4.63
N LYS A 195 -5.63 14.85 4.81
CA LYS A 195 -5.74 16.16 5.47
C LYS A 195 -5.31 16.00 6.93
N ILE A 196 -4.37 16.85 7.36
CA ILE A 196 -4.00 16.93 8.78
C ILE A 196 -5.27 17.28 9.55
N PRO A 197 -5.67 16.50 10.58
CA PRO A 197 -6.82 16.88 11.41
C PRO A 197 -6.55 18.24 12.04
N GLY A 198 -7.52 19.15 11.95
CA GLY A 198 -7.52 20.32 12.82
C GLY A 198 -7.64 19.85 14.26
N GLU A 199 -6.79 20.35 15.16
CA GLU A 199 -6.98 20.17 16.61
C GLU A 199 -8.27 20.90 17.02
N ILE A 200 -9.19 20.25 17.76
CA ILE A 200 -10.46 20.90 18.12
C ILE A 200 -10.76 20.91 19.62
N PHE A 201 -10.23 20.00 20.45
CA PHE A 201 -10.36 20.17 21.90
C PHE A 201 -9.35 19.35 22.72
N ARG A 202 -9.02 19.92 23.88
CA ARG A 202 -8.17 19.36 24.92
C ARG A 202 -9.10 19.10 26.11
N ASP A 203 -9.26 17.85 26.52
CA ASP A 203 -9.98 17.47 27.75
C ASP A 203 -9.00 16.89 28.77
N ASP A 204 -9.52 16.53 29.95
CA ASP A 204 -8.74 15.94 31.04
C ASP A 204 -8.21 14.53 30.71
N ASP A 205 -8.72 13.90 29.63
CA ASP A 205 -8.35 12.57 29.14
C ASP A 205 -7.40 12.61 27.90
N GLY A 206 -7.19 13.77 27.26
CA GLY A 206 -6.23 13.95 26.17
C GLY A 206 -6.61 14.98 25.10
N ILE A 207 -6.06 14.78 23.89
CA ILE A 207 -6.36 15.58 22.68
C ILE A 207 -7.35 14.79 21.81
N GLY A 208 -8.50 15.37 21.50
CA GLY A 208 -9.46 14.82 20.54
C GLY A 208 -9.21 15.31 19.12
N TYR A 209 -9.19 14.40 18.14
CA TYR A 209 -9.04 14.74 16.72
C TYR A 209 -10.36 14.55 15.97
N MET A 210 -10.82 15.57 15.23
CA MET A 210 -11.82 15.38 14.20
C MET A 210 -11.15 14.79 12.95
N GLY A 211 -11.55 13.58 12.57
CA GLY A 211 -11.16 13.01 11.29
C GLY A 211 -11.85 13.73 10.16
N ALA A 212 -11.08 14.23 9.20
CA ALA A 212 -11.61 14.90 7.99
C ALA A 212 -12.50 14.01 7.11
N GLU A 213 -12.59 12.70 7.41
CA GLU A 213 -13.42 11.73 6.71
C GLU A 213 -14.73 11.35 7.42
N ARG A 214 -14.93 11.76 8.68
CA ARG A 214 -16.24 11.60 9.33
C ARG A 214 -17.06 12.83 9.01
N GLU A 215 -18.15 12.67 8.27
CA GLU A 215 -19.10 13.77 8.14
C GLU A 215 -19.61 14.11 9.55
N PRO A 216 -19.92 15.40 9.84
CA PRO A 216 -20.41 15.81 11.17
C PRO A 216 -21.60 14.97 11.65
N ASP A 217 -22.40 14.48 10.72
CA ASP A 217 -23.59 13.67 10.98
C ASP A 217 -23.26 12.26 11.50
N ASP A 218 -22.13 11.65 11.10
CA ASP A 218 -21.68 10.35 11.60
C ASP A 218 -21.31 10.40 13.10
N LEU A 219 -20.91 11.59 13.57
CA LEU A 219 -20.53 11.81 14.97
C LEU A 219 -21.75 11.98 15.89
N ILE A 220 -22.80 12.65 15.43
CA ILE A 220 -24.04 12.87 16.21
C ILE A 220 -24.69 11.54 16.58
N GLU A 221 -24.67 10.58 15.66
CA GLU A 221 -25.21 9.24 15.89
C GLU A 221 -24.32 8.41 16.83
N SER A 222 -22.98 8.55 16.74
CA SER A 222 -22.03 7.83 17.59
C SER A 222 -21.92 8.35 19.03
N LEU A 223 -22.18 9.64 19.25
CA LEU A 223 -22.10 10.28 20.57
C LEU A 223 -23.44 10.26 21.33
N GLY A 224 -24.51 9.72 20.72
CA GLY A 224 -25.82 9.59 21.37
C GLY A 224 -26.46 10.93 21.76
N ILE A 225 -26.02 12.04 21.19
CA ILE A 225 -26.59 13.37 21.48
C ILE A 225 -27.86 13.50 20.64
N LYS A 226 -29.02 13.28 21.27
CA LYS A 226 -30.31 13.61 20.67
C LYS A 226 -30.45 15.13 20.56
N ARG A 227 -30.98 15.58 19.42
CA ARG A 227 -31.38 16.98 19.16
C ARG A 227 -32.29 17.52 20.26
#